data_AF-A0A956ZE77-F1
#
_entry.id   AF-A0A956ZE77-F1
#
_cell.length_a   1.000
_cell.length_b   1.000
_cell.length_c   1.000
_cell.angle_alpha   90.00
_cell.angle_beta   90.00
_cell.angle_gamma   90.00
#
_symmetry.space_group_name_H-M   'P 1'
#
loop_
_entity.id
_entity.type
_entity.pdbx_description
1 polymer ?
#
loop_
_entity_poly.entity_id
_entity_poly.type
_entity_poly.pdbx_seq_one_letter_code
_entity_poly.pdbx_strand_id
1 'polypeptide(L)'
;MDLTYSFMIPLLENLVQATHSYGWAIVALTVIVRLLLWPLMTKQTESMQKMSQISPIMKQIQERYKDDPELLQKKLAELMMKNKANPVGGCLPMLIQLPIFLALFATFSGPPFGDKPIDVHVKVKEGTGIERKVTKETSGGELPYVGKDGELAKVCVFPGEITIGEGQEVDFGSRAVDGKLAPDYAPTWAVFKDNKKVEDSIATIDEKTGHAVFSKAGDYKVVATVHGVAKEDSFLFINGLGKVETGVKLLKPENFDALILIVGFGITMALSSKLNQGTMAKKDEPMDENQRVMQDTMKFMPVVLTGTFFFIPLPVGVLLYMVVSNIIQTFQTWILMRKPAPAIINVMDDDEPTPPAGKKRKKSEAAAKTSNNGSKTQDDNVVSLTKKKEANNLKIAEEGAEKEATISTANSSSEKKRNRKKKKK
;
A
#
# COMPACT_ATOMS: atom_id res chain seq x y z
N MET A 1 4.41 -7.97 -8.67
CA MET A 1 4.91 -7.26 -9.87
C MET A 1 4.08 -7.58 -11.09
N ASP A 2 3.50 -8.79 -11.20
CA ASP A 2 2.76 -9.20 -12.39
C ASP A 2 1.58 -8.30 -12.77
N LEU A 3 0.79 -7.78 -11.83
CA LEU A 3 -0.34 -6.90 -12.18
C LEU A 3 0.10 -5.63 -12.94
N THR A 4 1.23 -5.05 -12.56
CA THR A 4 1.78 -3.85 -13.21
C THR A 4 2.23 -4.16 -14.64
N TYR A 5 3.04 -5.19 -14.82
CA TYR A 5 3.66 -5.47 -16.14
C TYR A 5 2.75 -6.28 -17.07
N SER A 6 1.87 -7.13 -16.54
CA SER A 6 0.95 -7.95 -17.34
C SER A 6 -0.33 -7.23 -17.72
N PHE A 7 -0.76 -6.21 -16.97
CA PHE A 7 -2.02 -5.51 -17.22
C PHE A 7 -1.86 -4.00 -17.37
N MET A 8 -1.27 -3.32 -16.40
CA MET A 8 -1.23 -1.85 -16.40
C MET A 8 -0.39 -1.27 -17.54
N ILE A 9 0.82 -1.80 -17.77
CA ILE A 9 1.71 -1.29 -18.82
C ILE A 9 1.13 -1.56 -20.22
N PRO A 10 0.71 -2.77 -20.60
CA PRO A 10 0.09 -3.00 -21.91
C PRO A 10 -1.15 -2.13 -22.15
N LEU A 11 -1.98 -1.94 -21.12
CA LEU A 11 -3.14 -1.05 -21.20
C LEU A 11 -2.72 0.40 -21.42
N LEU A 12 -1.69 0.86 -20.70
CA LEU A 12 -1.15 2.21 -20.84
C LEU A 12 -0.53 2.42 -22.22
N GLU A 13 0.26 1.47 -22.73
CA GLU A 13 0.89 1.53 -24.05
C GLU A 13 -0.16 1.62 -25.16
N ASN A 14 -1.25 0.84 -25.09
CA ASN A 14 -2.36 0.97 -26.05
C ASN A 14 -2.98 2.37 -26.03
N LEU A 15 -3.10 2.99 -24.84
CA LEU A 15 -3.60 4.36 -24.71
C LEU A 15 -2.59 5.39 -25.21
N VAL A 16 -1.29 5.14 -25.03
CA VAL A 16 -0.20 5.98 -25.56
C VAL A 16 -0.19 5.92 -27.08
N GLN A 17 -0.33 4.74 -27.69
CA GLN A 17 -0.44 4.60 -29.14
C GLN A 17 -1.63 5.38 -29.71
N ALA A 18 -2.76 5.44 -28.99
CA ALA A 18 -3.93 6.20 -29.40
C ALA A 18 -3.82 7.72 -29.18
N THR A 19 -3.11 8.16 -28.14
CA THR A 19 -3.04 9.58 -27.73
C THR A 19 -1.72 10.27 -28.09
N HIS A 20 -0.70 9.50 -28.48
CA HIS A 20 0.69 9.91 -28.68
C HIS A 20 1.32 10.66 -27.48
N SER A 21 0.78 10.50 -26.27
CA SER A 21 1.24 11.19 -25.07
C SER A 21 0.96 10.38 -23.82
N TYR A 22 1.99 10.10 -23.02
CA TYR A 22 1.84 9.44 -21.73
C TYR A 22 0.92 10.22 -20.78
N GLY A 23 0.93 11.55 -20.81
CA GLY A 23 0.04 12.36 -19.98
C GLY A 23 -1.44 12.19 -20.32
N TRP A 24 -1.80 12.24 -21.61
CA TRP A 24 -3.18 11.97 -22.03
C TRP A 24 -3.57 10.51 -21.81
N ALA A 25 -2.65 9.56 -21.99
CA ALA A 25 -2.90 8.16 -21.66
C ALA A 25 -3.25 7.96 -20.18
N ILE A 26 -2.57 8.66 -19.26
CA ILE A 26 -2.88 8.64 -17.82
C ILE A 26 -4.28 9.19 -17.56
N VAL A 27 -4.63 10.33 -18.17
CA VAL A 27 -5.96 10.94 -18.01
C VAL A 27 -7.03 9.98 -18.54
N ALA A 28 -6.85 9.42 -19.73
CA ALA A 28 -7.77 8.47 -20.34
C ALA A 28 -7.93 7.21 -19.48
N LEU A 29 -6.83 6.63 -19.01
CA LEU A 29 -6.84 5.48 -18.10
C LEU A 29 -7.66 5.79 -16.84
N THR A 30 -7.46 6.97 -16.26
CA THR A 30 -8.18 7.42 -15.06
C THR A 30 -9.67 7.50 -15.33
N VAL A 31 -10.08 8.09 -16.45
CA VAL A 31 -11.49 8.21 -16.85
C VAL A 31 -12.10 6.81 -17.04
N ILE A 32 -11.43 5.91 -17.76
CA ILE A 32 -11.92 4.54 -18.01
C ILE A 32 -12.14 3.78 -16.71
N VAL A 33 -11.13 3.78 -15.82
CA VAL A 33 -11.23 3.10 -14.52
C VAL A 33 -12.35 3.70 -13.66
N ARG A 34 -12.48 5.03 -13.65
CA ARG A 34 -13.56 5.71 -12.89
C ARG A 34 -14.94 5.42 -13.46
N LEU A 35 -15.11 5.34 -14.78
CA LEU A 35 -16.38 4.96 -15.40
C LEU A 35 -16.75 3.50 -15.11
N LEU A 36 -15.78 2.60 -15.15
CA LEU A 36 -15.99 1.18 -14.81
C LEU A 36 -16.37 1.00 -13.34
N LEU A 37 -15.73 1.73 -12.43
CA LEU A 37 -16.02 1.70 -11.00
C LEU A 37 -17.22 2.57 -10.59
N TRP A 38 -17.79 3.34 -11.51
CA TRP A 38 -18.91 4.24 -11.24
C TRP A 38 -20.06 3.58 -10.44
N PRO A 39 -20.66 2.45 -10.87
CA PRO A 39 -21.78 1.83 -10.16
C PRO A 39 -21.41 1.33 -8.76
N LEU A 40 -20.14 0.99 -8.53
CA LEU A 40 -19.65 0.58 -7.21
C LEU A 40 -19.57 1.80 -6.28
N MET A 41 -19.02 2.91 -6.79
CA MET A 41 -18.89 4.17 -6.05
C MET A 41 -20.25 4.82 -5.76
N THR A 42 -21.25 4.66 -6.63
CA THR A 42 -22.62 5.15 -6.35
C THR A 42 -23.25 4.43 -5.16
N LYS A 43 -23.20 3.08 -5.13
CA LYS A 43 -23.73 2.28 -4.01
C LYS A 43 -23.06 2.60 -2.68
N GLN A 44 -21.75 2.84 -2.73
CA GLN A 44 -20.98 3.27 -1.57
C GLN A 44 -21.42 4.65 -1.05
N THR A 45 -21.61 5.62 -1.95
CA THR A 45 -22.08 6.95 -1.59
C THR A 45 -23.49 6.89 -0.98
N GLU A 46 -24.38 6.07 -1.53
CA GLU A 46 -25.72 5.82 -0.98
C GLU A 46 -25.65 5.24 0.45
N SER A 47 -24.73 4.29 0.69
CA SER A 47 -24.48 3.76 2.03
C SER A 47 -24.00 4.84 3.00
N MET A 48 -23.15 5.76 2.55
CA MET A 48 -22.67 6.89 3.35
C MET A 48 -23.80 7.88 3.67
N GLN A 49 -24.68 8.16 2.70
CA GLN A 49 -25.86 9.01 2.91
C GLN A 49 -26.82 8.43 3.95
N LYS A 50 -27.07 7.10 3.93
CA LYS A 50 -27.86 6.42 4.97
C LYS A 50 -27.25 6.58 6.35
N MET A 51 -25.94 6.35 6.46
CA MET A 51 -25.23 6.51 7.74
C MET A 51 -25.33 7.93 8.29
N SER A 52 -25.29 8.91 7.39
CA SER A 52 -25.44 10.31 7.74
C SER A 52 -26.81 10.65 8.33
N GLN A 53 -27.88 10.07 7.77
CA GLN A 53 -29.24 10.24 8.30
C GLN A 53 -29.49 9.46 9.60
N ILE A 54 -28.78 8.34 9.79
CA ILE A 54 -28.85 7.52 11.00
C ILE A 54 -28.11 8.19 12.16
N SER A 55 -27.10 9.04 11.88
CA SER A 55 -26.33 9.78 12.89
C SER A 55 -27.17 10.49 13.97
N PRO A 56 -28.18 11.33 13.64
CA PRO A 56 -29.02 11.96 14.65
C PRO A 56 -29.82 10.96 15.50
N ILE A 57 -30.38 9.90 14.90
CA ILE A 57 -31.14 8.89 15.65
C ILE A 57 -30.22 8.10 16.59
N MET A 58 -28.98 7.81 16.16
CA MET A 58 -27.98 7.20 17.03
C MET A 58 -27.70 8.05 18.27
N LYS A 59 -27.66 9.39 18.15
CA LYS A 59 -27.52 10.28 19.31
C LYS A 59 -28.71 10.18 20.24
N GLN A 60 -29.92 10.22 19.70
CA GLN A 60 -31.13 10.15 20.52
C GLN A 60 -31.22 8.83 21.30
N ILE A 61 -30.78 7.72 20.69
CA ILE A 61 -30.64 6.43 21.39
C ILE A 61 -29.55 6.51 22.46
N GLN A 62 -28.39 7.12 22.17
CA GLN A 62 -27.30 7.30 23.14
C GLN A 62 -27.74 8.12 24.36
N GLU A 63 -28.49 9.20 24.16
CA GLU A 63 -29.02 10.03 25.24
C GLU A 63 -30.07 9.27 26.06
N ARG A 64 -31.00 8.55 25.40
CA ARG A 64 -32.09 7.82 26.07
C ARG A 64 -31.60 6.63 26.90
N TYR A 65 -30.52 5.96 26.47
CA TYR A 65 -30.01 4.74 27.13
C TYR A 65 -28.61 4.93 27.73
N LYS A 66 -28.21 6.16 28.07
CA LYS A 66 -26.89 6.48 28.64
C LYS A 66 -26.56 5.66 29.90
N ASP A 67 -27.56 5.32 30.70
CA ASP A 67 -27.43 4.58 31.95
C ASP A 67 -27.49 3.04 31.79
N ASP A 68 -27.80 2.54 30.58
CA ASP A 68 -27.90 1.10 30.29
C ASP A 68 -27.09 0.74 29.03
N PRO A 69 -25.78 0.45 29.17
CA PRO A 69 -24.90 0.18 28.04
C PRO A 69 -25.28 -1.10 27.27
N GLU A 70 -25.92 -2.08 27.90
CA GLU A 70 -26.36 -3.31 27.23
C GLU A 70 -27.54 -3.01 26.30
N LEU A 71 -28.53 -2.24 26.79
CA LEU A 71 -29.70 -1.85 25.99
C LEU A 71 -29.33 -0.85 24.89
N LEU A 72 -28.39 0.05 25.18
CA LEU A 72 -27.81 0.97 24.20
C LEU A 72 -27.21 0.24 23.00
N GLN A 73 -26.34 -0.74 23.23
CA GLN A 73 -25.72 -1.52 22.15
C GLN A 73 -26.76 -2.28 21.33
N LYS A 74 -27.78 -2.85 22.00
CA LYS A 74 -28.87 -3.58 21.33
C LYS A 74 -29.70 -2.68 20.41
N LYS A 75 -30.13 -1.51 20.89
CA LYS A 75 -30.95 -0.56 20.13
C LYS A 75 -30.15 0.08 18.98
N LEU A 76 -28.86 0.38 19.19
CA LEU A 76 -27.97 0.83 18.11
C LEU A 76 -27.81 -0.24 17.02
N ALA A 77 -27.61 -1.51 17.42
CA ALA A 77 -27.54 -2.62 16.46
C ALA A 77 -28.85 -2.80 15.69
N GLU A 78 -30.00 -2.72 16.37
CA GLU A 78 -31.32 -2.82 15.75
C GLU A 78 -31.56 -1.70 14.72
N LEU A 79 -31.18 -0.47 15.07
CA LEU A 79 -31.25 0.69 14.17
C LEU A 79 -30.45 0.47 12.88
N MET A 80 -29.21 -0.02 13.01
CA MET A 80 -28.34 -0.29 11.87
C MET A 80 -28.86 -1.44 10.99
N MET A 81 -29.38 -2.51 11.61
CA MET A 81 -29.93 -3.67 10.91
C MET A 81 -31.22 -3.34 10.16
N LYS A 82 -32.18 -2.64 10.81
CA LYS A 82 -33.44 -2.22 10.17
C LYS A 82 -33.19 -1.30 8.98
N ASN A 83 -32.20 -0.41 9.08
CA ASN A 83 -31.83 0.51 7.99
C ASN A 83 -30.86 -0.07 6.96
N LYS A 84 -30.39 -1.31 7.14
CA LYS A 84 -29.36 -1.97 6.31
C LYS A 84 -28.13 -1.07 6.09
N ALA A 85 -27.76 -0.31 7.11
CA ALA A 85 -26.61 0.59 7.05
C ALA A 85 -25.37 -0.18 7.51
N ASN A 86 -24.35 -0.22 6.66
CA ASN A 86 -23.08 -0.88 6.98
C ASN A 86 -22.04 0.17 7.39
N PRO A 87 -21.49 0.12 8.62
CA PRO A 87 -20.45 1.06 9.05
C PRO A 87 -19.19 0.97 8.19
N VAL A 88 -18.92 -0.19 7.56
CA VAL A 88 -17.78 -0.41 6.65
C VAL A 88 -17.97 0.29 5.30
N GLY A 89 -19.19 0.68 4.94
CA GLY A 89 -19.48 1.37 3.68
C GLY A 89 -18.69 2.68 3.52
N GLY A 90 -18.34 3.35 4.63
CA GLY A 90 -17.58 4.61 4.62
C GLY A 90 -16.08 4.46 4.34
N CYS A 91 -15.46 3.33 4.69
CA CYS A 91 -14.02 3.10 4.46
C CYS A 91 -13.72 2.27 3.20
N LEU A 92 -14.76 1.70 2.58
CA LEU A 92 -14.67 0.96 1.33
C LEU A 92 -13.94 1.71 0.18
N PRO A 93 -14.05 3.06 0.01
CA PRO A 93 -13.38 3.70 -1.12
C PRO A 93 -11.87 3.66 -0.96
N MET A 94 -11.38 3.84 0.27
CA MET A 94 -9.95 3.74 0.59
C MET A 94 -9.43 2.33 0.34
N LEU A 95 -10.21 1.30 0.71
CA LEU A 95 -9.81 -0.09 0.54
C LEU A 95 -9.67 -0.49 -0.93
N ILE A 96 -10.59 -0.04 -1.80
CA ILE A 96 -10.53 -0.28 -3.25
C ILE A 96 -9.47 0.60 -3.91
N GLN A 97 -9.29 1.83 -3.42
CA GLN A 97 -8.32 2.77 -3.96
C GLN A 97 -6.88 2.33 -3.71
N LEU A 98 -6.59 1.70 -2.57
CA LEU A 98 -5.24 1.31 -2.18
C LEU A 98 -4.57 0.36 -3.19
N PRO A 99 -5.17 -0.75 -3.66
CA PRO A 99 -4.59 -1.59 -4.71
C PRO A 99 -4.34 -0.85 -6.03
N ILE A 100 -5.28 0.00 -6.46
CA ILE A 100 -5.15 0.79 -7.70
C ILE A 100 -3.99 1.78 -7.58
N PHE A 101 -3.90 2.46 -6.43
CA PHE A 101 -2.81 3.37 -6.12
C PHE A 101 -1.46 2.65 -6.08
N LEU A 102 -1.36 1.49 -5.42
CA LEU A 102 -0.11 0.71 -5.37
C LEU A 102 0.32 0.22 -6.75
N ALA A 103 -0.63 -0.20 -7.60
CA ALA A 103 -0.35 -0.62 -8.97
C ALA A 103 0.23 0.55 -9.78
N LEU A 104 -0.41 1.73 -9.73
CA LEU A 104 0.06 2.94 -10.40
C LEU A 104 1.41 3.41 -9.84
N PHE A 105 1.56 3.46 -8.52
CA PHE A 105 2.81 3.84 -7.88
C PHE A 105 3.96 2.92 -8.34
N ALA A 106 3.73 1.61 -8.41
CA ALA A 106 4.70 0.66 -8.91
C ALA A 106 5.02 0.87 -10.41
N THR A 107 4.03 1.21 -11.23
CA THR A 107 4.22 1.56 -12.65
C THR A 107 5.08 2.80 -12.82
N PHE A 108 4.78 3.87 -12.06
CA PHE A 108 5.47 5.16 -12.18
C PHE A 108 6.83 5.19 -11.50
N SER A 109 7.07 4.32 -10.52
CA SER A 109 8.37 4.20 -9.83
C SER A 109 9.35 3.28 -10.56
N GLY A 110 8.98 2.75 -11.72
CA GLY A 110 9.85 1.90 -12.54
C GLY A 110 9.75 2.23 -14.02
N PRO A 111 10.54 1.56 -14.87
CA PRO A 111 10.46 1.76 -16.32
C PRO A 111 9.03 1.47 -16.80
N PRO A 112 8.45 2.32 -17.66
CA PRO A 112 9.10 3.40 -18.42
C PRO A 112 9.30 4.74 -17.71
N PHE A 113 8.77 4.96 -16.50
CA PHE A 113 8.76 6.29 -15.88
C PHE A 113 9.88 6.54 -14.88
N GLY A 114 10.33 5.53 -14.16
CA GLY A 114 11.35 5.63 -13.13
C GLY A 114 12.63 4.88 -13.51
N ASP A 115 13.76 5.44 -13.09
CA ASP A 115 15.04 4.73 -13.18
C ASP A 115 15.05 3.54 -12.21
N LYS A 116 15.60 2.40 -12.64
CA LYS A 116 15.78 1.24 -11.76
C LYS A 116 17.22 0.72 -11.75
N PRO A 117 17.86 0.66 -10.57
CA PRO A 117 19.17 0.07 -10.42
C PRO A 117 19.11 -1.47 -10.47
N ILE A 118 20.07 -2.08 -11.15
CA ILE A 118 20.37 -3.52 -11.14
C ILE A 118 21.69 -3.69 -10.38
N ASP A 119 21.60 -4.26 -9.18
CA ASP A 119 22.74 -4.44 -8.31
C ASP A 119 23.49 -5.75 -8.65
N VAL A 120 24.81 -5.64 -8.76
CA VAL A 120 25.73 -6.74 -9.03
C VAL A 120 26.82 -6.76 -7.97
N HIS A 121 26.95 -7.88 -7.28
CA HIS A 121 27.96 -8.06 -6.24
C HIS A 121 29.29 -8.55 -6.84
N VAL A 122 30.34 -7.81 -6.53
CA VAL A 122 31.71 -8.09 -6.98
C VAL A 122 32.59 -8.29 -5.76
N LYS A 123 33.17 -9.48 -5.62
CA LYS A 123 34.11 -9.79 -4.53
C LYS A 123 35.54 -9.70 -5.04
N VAL A 124 36.31 -8.77 -4.52
CA VAL A 124 37.71 -8.58 -4.90
C VAL A 124 38.58 -9.16 -3.78
N LYS A 125 39.39 -10.17 -4.12
CA LYS A 125 40.28 -10.85 -3.18
C LYS A 125 41.71 -10.36 -3.33
N GLU A 126 42.42 -10.30 -2.20
CA GLU A 126 43.85 -9.94 -2.14
C GLU A 126 44.72 -11.05 -2.76
N GLY A 127 45.66 -10.65 -3.62
CA GLY A 127 46.68 -11.55 -4.19
C GLY A 127 46.71 -11.60 -5.72
N THR A 128 47.92 -11.70 -6.27
CA THR A 128 48.18 -11.85 -7.71
C THR A 128 47.92 -13.29 -8.16
N GLY A 129 47.09 -13.50 -9.19
CA GLY A 129 46.83 -14.83 -9.76
C GLY A 129 45.51 -15.50 -9.33
N ILE A 130 44.56 -14.74 -8.80
CA ILE A 130 43.22 -15.25 -8.51
C ILE A 130 42.45 -15.41 -9.81
N GLU A 131 42.03 -16.65 -10.10
CA GLU A 131 41.17 -16.94 -11.25
C GLU A 131 39.80 -16.26 -11.08
N ARG A 132 39.35 -15.61 -12.15
CA ARG A 132 38.01 -15.03 -12.24
C ARG A 132 36.98 -16.15 -12.07
N LYS A 133 36.20 -16.09 -10.99
CA LYS A 133 35.10 -17.03 -10.75
C LYS A 133 33.76 -16.33 -10.85
N VAL A 134 33.03 -16.62 -11.93
CA VAL A 134 31.64 -16.20 -12.08
C VAL A 134 30.77 -17.14 -11.24
N THR A 135 30.11 -16.58 -10.23
CA THR A 135 29.20 -17.30 -9.33
C THR A 135 27.77 -17.29 -9.86
N LYS A 136 27.37 -16.22 -10.55
CA LYS A 136 26.14 -16.17 -11.35
C LYS A 136 26.43 -15.50 -12.70
N GLU A 137 25.93 -16.09 -13.77
CA GLU A 137 26.12 -15.55 -15.13
C GLU A 137 25.41 -14.21 -15.32
N THR A 138 24.25 -14.04 -14.70
CA THR A 138 23.45 -12.81 -14.78
C THR A 138 23.07 -12.30 -13.38
N SER A 139 22.67 -11.03 -13.31
CA SER A 139 22.08 -10.44 -12.11
C SER A 139 20.94 -11.31 -11.57
N GLY A 140 20.75 -11.31 -10.24
CA GLY A 140 19.76 -12.16 -9.57
C GLY A 140 18.29 -11.81 -9.85
N GLY A 141 18.03 -10.76 -10.64
CA GLY A 141 16.69 -10.34 -11.04
C GLY A 141 16.66 -9.80 -12.47
N GLU A 142 15.53 -10.02 -13.12
CA GLU A 142 15.16 -9.43 -14.40
C GLU A 142 14.36 -8.16 -14.15
N LEU A 143 14.68 -7.10 -14.87
CA LEU A 143 13.99 -5.83 -14.77
C LEU A 143 13.23 -5.56 -16.06
N PRO A 144 11.90 -5.36 -16.00
CA PRO A 144 11.14 -5.01 -17.19
C PRO A 144 11.55 -3.62 -17.66
N TYR A 145 11.71 -3.49 -18.96
CA TYR A 145 12.01 -2.27 -19.69
C TYR A 145 10.97 -2.12 -20.79
N VAL A 146 10.60 -0.88 -21.06
CA VAL A 146 9.70 -0.50 -22.15
C VAL A 146 10.47 0.48 -23.02
N GLY A 147 10.64 0.13 -24.30
CA GLY A 147 11.24 1.01 -25.30
C GLY A 147 10.32 2.17 -25.68
N LYS A 148 10.84 3.16 -26.40
CA LYS A 148 10.03 4.30 -26.90
C LYS A 148 8.96 3.89 -27.90
N ASP A 149 9.14 2.75 -28.55
CA ASP A 149 8.19 2.09 -29.44
C ASP A 149 7.13 1.27 -28.70
N GLY A 150 7.22 1.20 -27.37
CA GLY A 150 6.35 0.38 -26.52
C GLY A 150 6.75 -1.10 -26.47
N GLU A 151 7.88 -1.49 -27.08
CA GLU A 151 8.35 -2.87 -27.00
C GLU A 151 8.81 -3.21 -25.57
N LEU A 152 8.27 -4.31 -25.04
CA LEU A 152 8.60 -4.83 -23.72
C LEU A 152 9.81 -5.76 -23.80
N ALA A 153 10.78 -5.53 -22.93
CA ALA A 153 11.92 -6.41 -22.74
C ALA A 153 12.17 -6.68 -21.25
N LYS A 154 12.78 -7.82 -20.94
CA LYS A 154 13.31 -8.10 -19.60
C LYS A 154 14.82 -8.03 -19.64
N VAL A 155 15.38 -7.10 -18.89
CA VAL A 155 16.80 -6.79 -18.89
C VAL A 155 17.49 -7.49 -17.74
N CYS A 156 18.66 -8.08 -18.00
CA CYS A 156 19.60 -8.51 -16.98
C CYS A 156 20.98 -7.92 -17.23
N VAL A 157 21.80 -7.88 -16.17
CA VAL A 157 23.20 -7.47 -16.23
C VAL A 157 24.09 -8.71 -16.23
N PHE A 158 25.17 -8.65 -17.00
CA PHE A 158 26.24 -9.64 -17.00
C PHE A 158 27.60 -8.93 -16.85
N PRO A 159 28.60 -9.59 -16.23
CA PRO A 159 28.41 -10.80 -15.42
C PRO A 159 27.54 -10.49 -14.18
N GLY A 160 26.86 -11.50 -13.66
CA GLY A 160 26.13 -11.40 -12.40
C GLY A 160 27.09 -11.35 -11.22
N GLU A 161 27.00 -12.29 -10.28
CA GLU A 161 27.93 -12.32 -9.15
C GLU A 161 29.30 -12.83 -9.58
N ILE A 162 30.36 -12.06 -9.29
CA ILE A 162 31.73 -12.43 -9.66
C ILE A 162 32.70 -12.29 -8.49
N THR A 163 33.73 -13.13 -8.52
CA THR A 163 34.91 -13.00 -7.67
C THR A 163 36.14 -12.83 -8.54
N ILE A 164 36.92 -11.79 -8.27
CA ILE A 164 38.11 -11.39 -9.03
C ILE A 164 39.28 -11.08 -8.09
N GLY A 165 40.50 -11.04 -8.62
CA GLY A 165 41.69 -10.53 -7.94
C GLY A 165 41.84 -9.02 -8.08
N GLU A 166 42.69 -8.42 -7.24
CA GLU A 166 43.05 -7.00 -7.34
C GLU A 166 43.69 -6.67 -8.69
N GLY A 167 43.34 -5.50 -9.24
CA GLY A 167 43.84 -5.00 -10.52
C GLY A 167 43.24 -5.66 -11.75
N GLN A 168 42.30 -6.60 -11.60
CA GLN A 168 41.60 -7.20 -12.74
C GLN A 168 40.52 -6.26 -13.30
N GLU A 169 40.45 -6.21 -14.62
CA GLU A 169 39.43 -5.48 -15.37
C GLU A 169 38.21 -6.37 -15.62
N VAL A 170 37.02 -5.77 -15.58
CA VAL A 170 35.75 -6.45 -15.84
C VAL A 170 34.85 -5.56 -16.66
N ASP A 171 34.39 -6.07 -17.79
CA ASP A 171 33.34 -5.43 -18.58
C ASP A 171 31.97 -5.89 -18.08
N PHE A 172 31.18 -4.93 -17.61
CA PHE A 172 29.77 -5.13 -17.33
C PHE A 172 28.93 -4.68 -18.53
N GLY A 173 27.94 -5.49 -18.87
CA GLY A 173 26.99 -5.21 -19.93
C GLY A 173 25.59 -5.63 -19.53
N SER A 174 24.63 -5.23 -20.34
CA SER A 174 23.21 -5.54 -20.16
C SER A 174 22.64 -6.18 -21.41
N ARG A 175 21.74 -7.15 -21.26
CA ARG A 175 21.06 -7.81 -22.38
C ARG A 175 19.60 -8.11 -22.07
N ALA A 176 18.78 -8.26 -23.11
CA ALA A 176 17.45 -8.82 -22.97
C ALA A 176 17.53 -10.34 -22.74
N VAL A 177 16.83 -10.82 -21.72
CA VAL A 177 16.52 -12.24 -21.51
C VAL A 177 15.24 -12.62 -22.26
N ASP A 178 14.31 -11.67 -22.36
CA ASP A 178 13.01 -11.80 -23.00
C ASP A 178 12.68 -10.50 -23.72
N GLY A 179 12.05 -10.56 -24.89
CA GLY A 179 11.79 -9.40 -25.75
C GLY A 179 13.04 -8.82 -26.44
N LYS A 180 12.93 -7.58 -26.93
CA LYS A 180 13.99 -6.88 -27.67
C LYS A 180 14.33 -5.55 -27.01
N LEU A 181 15.62 -5.27 -26.85
CA LEU A 181 16.08 -3.96 -26.39
C LEU A 181 15.97 -2.95 -27.53
N ALA A 182 15.43 -1.78 -27.22
CA ALA A 182 15.39 -0.67 -28.15
C ALA A 182 16.83 -0.24 -28.54
N PRO A 183 17.07 0.25 -29.77
CA PRO A 183 18.41 0.65 -30.22
C PRO A 183 19.06 1.76 -29.40
N ASP A 184 18.24 2.60 -28.75
CA ASP A 184 18.67 3.71 -27.90
C ASP A 184 18.78 3.34 -26.41
N TYR A 185 18.59 2.06 -26.08
CA TYR A 185 18.78 1.56 -24.73
C TYR A 185 20.25 1.68 -24.30
N ALA A 186 20.49 2.54 -23.30
CA ALA A 186 21.81 2.78 -22.73
C ALA A 186 21.71 2.88 -21.20
N PRO A 187 22.16 1.87 -20.44
CA PRO A 187 22.24 1.97 -18.98
C PRO A 187 23.42 2.86 -18.55
N THR A 188 23.35 3.41 -17.34
CA THR A 188 24.49 4.08 -16.70
C THR A 188 25.06 3.26 -15.56
N TRP A 189 26.37 3.34 -15.35
CA TRP A 189 27.08 2.47 -14.43
C TRP A 189 27.71 3.23 -13.27
N ALA A 190 27.65 2.65 -12.07
CA ALA A 190 28.30 3.19 -10.88
C ALA A 190 28.78 2.06 -9.95
N VAL A 191 29.89 2.31 -9.24
CA VAL A 191 30.44 1.39 -8.24
C VAL A 191 30.28 1.96 -6.84
N PHE A 192 29.83 1.11 -5.91
CA PHE A 192 29.65 1.42 -4.51
C PHE A 192 30.41 0.44 -3.62
N LYS A 193 30.92 0.93 -2.49
CA LYS A 193 31.48 0.14 -1.38
C LYS A 193 30.91 0.70 -0.10
N ASP A 194 30.40 -0.15 0.79
CA ASP A 194 29.76 0.27 2.05
C ASP A 194 28.68 1.35 1.87
N ASN A 195 27.85 1.22 0.82
CA ASN A 195 26.82 2.19 0.41
C ASN A 195 27.31 3.60 0.04
N LYS A 196 28.62 3.80 -0.17
CA LYS A 196 29.19 5.05 -0.68
C LYS A 196 29.74 4.85 -2.08
N LYS A 197 29.56 5.85 -2.95
CA LYS A 197 30.17 5.84 -4.28
C LYS A 197 31.69 5.80 -4.09
N VAL A 198 32.34 4.90 -4.81
CA VAL A 198 33.77 4.64 -4.65
C VAL A 198 34.58 5.75 -5.31
N GLU A 199 35.70 6.12 -4.67
CA GLU A 199 36.69 7.03 -5.27
C GLU A 199 37.52 6.27 -6.33
N ASP A 200 37.94 6.99 -7.37
CA ASP A 200 38.71 6.44 -8.49
C ASP A 200 40.03 5.76 -8.04
N SER A 201 40.53 6.06 -6.84
CA SER A 201 41.72 5.42 -6.25
C SER A 201 41.51 3.98 -5.76
N ILE A 202 40.25 3.54 -5.65
CA ILE A 202 39.85 2.24 -5.06
C ILE A 202 39.22 1.35 -6.14
N ALA A 203 38.32 1.91 -6.95
CA ALA A 203 37.76 1.27 -8.12
C ALA A 203 37.24 2.33 -9.09
N THR A 204 37.39 2.09 -10.39
CA THR A 204 36.88 2.95 -11.46
C THR A 204 35.86 2.20 -12.29
N ILE A 205 34.83 2.89 -12.78
CA ILE A 205 33.91 2.35 -13.79
C ILE A 205 33.58 3.44 -14.80
N ASP A 206 33.64 3.12 -16.08
CA ASP A 206 33.14 4.00 -17.12
C ASP A 206 31.61 3.99 -17.09
N GLU A 207 31.02 5.18 -16.91
CA GLU A 207 29.59 5.37 -16.73
C GLU A 207 28.74 4.89 -17.91
N LYS A 208 29.30 4.82 -19.13
CA LYS A 208 28.56 4.44 -20.35
C LYS A 208 28.88 3.03 -20.81
N THR A 209 30.14 2.62 -20.74
CA THR A 209 30.59 1.33 -21.27
C THR A 209 30.49 0.20 -20.26
N GLY A 210 30.46 0.52 -18.95
CA GLY A 210 30.45 -0.48 -17.89
C GLY A 210 31.81 -1.16 -17.67
N HIS A 211 32.87 -0.67 -18.31
CA HIS A 211 34.24 -1.15 -18.08
C HIS A 211 34.71 -0.72 -16.69
N ALA A 212 35.08 -1.68 -15.84
CA ALA A 212 35.45 -1.43 -14.45
C ALA A 212 36.81 -2.04 -14.08
N VAL A 213 37.55 -1.34 -13.22
CA VAL A 213 38.84 -1.77 -12.67
C VAL A 213 38.80 -1.65 -11.15
N PHE A 214 39.16 -2.73 -10.46
CA PHE A 214 39.12 -2.78 -8.98
C PHE A 214 40.53 -2.83 -8.41
N SER A 215 41.01 -1.70 -7.88
CA SER A 215 42.39 -1.54 -7.43
C SER A 215 42.66 -2.07 -6.01
N LYS A 216 41.63 -2.23 -5.17
CA LYS A 216 41.76 -2.73 -3.80
C LYS A 216 40.78 -3.86 -3.50
N ALA A 217 41.15 -4.79 -2.64
CA ALA A 217 40.26 -5.83 -2.16
C ALA A 217 39.06 -5.31 -1.37
N GLY A 218 38.02 -6.13 -1.35
CA GLY A 218 36.77 -5.86 -0.64
C GLY A 218 35.53 -6.30 -1.42
N ASP A 219 34.39 -6.13 -0.78
CA ASP A 219 33.09 -6.35 -1.38
C ASP A 219 32.58 -5.06 -2.02
N TYR A 220 32.36 -5.10 -3.32
CA TYR A 220 31.85 -3.99 -4.11
C TYR A 220 30.46 -4.31 -4.65
N LYS A 221 29.72 -3.24 -4.93
CA LYS A 221 28.41 -3.28 -5.56
C LYS A 221 28.45 -2.43 -6.83
N VAL A 222 28.43 -3.09 -7.97
CA VAL A 222 28.25 -2.44 -9.27
C VAL A 222 26.75 -2.27 -9.50
N VAL A 223 26.35 -1.09 -9.92
CA VAL A 223 24.94 -0.74 -10.14
C VAL A 223 24.78 -0.30 -11.58
N ALA A 224 23.97 -1.04 -12.33
CA ALA A 224 23.52 -0.63 -13.66
C ALA A 224 22.16 0.06 -13.53
N THR A 225 22.06 1.34 -13.88
CA THR A 225 20.82 2.08 -13.82
C THR A 225 20.12 1.99 -15.18
N VAL A 226 18.97 1.32 -15.21
CA VAL A 226 18.09 1.30 -16.37
C VAL A 226 17.24 2.55 -16.35
N HIS A 227 17.37 3.39 -17.36
CA HIS A 227 16.63 4.65 -17.45
C HIS A 227 15.20 4.44 -17.96
N GLY A 228 14.26 5.16 -17.34
CA GLY A 228 12.89 5.22 -17.82
C GLY A 228 12.77 6.12 -19.05
N VAL A 229 12.28 5.59 -20.18
CA VAL A 229 12.08 6.35 -21.42
C VAL A 229 11.11 7.53 -21.28
N ALA A 230 10.12 7.42 -20.40
CA ALA A 230 9.08 8.41 -20.14
C ALA A 230 9.32 9.22 -18.86
N LYS A 231 10.53 9.14 -18.28
CA LYS A 231 10.88 9.82 -17.04
C LYS A 231 10.74 11.34 -17.17
N GLU A 232 11.29 11.88 -18.25
CA GLU A 232 11.35 13.32 -18.54
C GLU A 232 10.19 13.80 -19.42
N ASP A 233 9.25 12.91 -19.76
CA ASP A 233 8.12 13.28 -20.60
C ASP A 233 7.26 14.34 -19.93
N SER A 234 6.95 15.38 -20.70
CA SER A 234 6.23 16.55 -20.23
C SER A 234 4.76 16.51 -20.64
N PHE A 235 3.88 17.07 -19.80
CA PHE A 235 2.45 17.11 -20.08
C PHE A 235 1.79 18.38 -19.51
N LEU A 236 1.19 19.21 -20.36
CA LEU A 236 0.65 20.51 -19.98
C LEU A 236 1.73 21.37 -19.29
N PHE A 237 1.59 21.59 -17.98
CA PHE A 237 2.55 22.34 -17.16
C PHE A 237 3.53 21.43 -16.39
N ILE A 238 3.43 20.11 -16.56
CA ILE A 238 4.26 19.10 -15.89
C ILE A 238 5.54 18.87 -16.68
N ASN A 239 6.68 18.96 -16.00
CA ASN A 239 8.00 18.68 -16.53
C ASN A 239 8.54 17.39 -15.88
N GLY A 240 8.37 16.27 -16.57
CA GLY A 240 8.79 14.93 -16.12
C GLY A 240 7.70 14.18 -15.34
N LEU A 241 6.95 13.33 -16.02
CA LEU A 241 5.93 12.45 -15.41
C LEU A 241 6.52 11.43 -14.43
N GLY A 242 7.80 11.06 -14.61
CA GLY A 242 8.52 10.17 -13.70
C GLY A 242 9.26 10.87 -12.57
N LYS A 243 9.28 12.21 -12.55
CA LYS A 243 9.99 13.00 -11.54
C LYS A 243 9.43 12.72 -10.14
N VAL A 244 10.30 12.60 -9.14
CA VAL A 244 9.93 12.35 -7.73
C VAL A 244 10.65 13.35 -6.86
N GLU A 245 9.91 14.19 -6.14
CA GLU A 245 10.48 15.25 -5.30
C GLU A 245 9.74 15.36 -3.96
N THR A 246 10.45 15.80 -2.92
CA THR A 246 9.90 15.94 -1.56
C THR A 246 10.52 17.11 -0.80
N GLY A 247 9.82 17.54 0.25
CA GLY A 247 10.30 18.51 1.21
C GLY A 247 10.62 19.86 0.56
N VAL A 248 11.71 20.48 1.01
CA VAL A 248 12.17 21.79 0.51
C VAL A 248 12.48 21.77 -0.99
N LYS A 249 12.79 20.61 -1.58
CA LYS A 249 13.05 20.50 -3.02
C LYS A 249 11.80 20.79 -3.87
N LEU A 250 10.60 20.52 -3.35
CA LEU A 250 9.34 20.87 -4.00
C LEU A 250 9.11 22.39 -4.09
N LEU A 251 9.74 23.17 -3.21
CA LEU A 251 9.63 24.63 -3.20
C LEU A 251 10.58 25.30 -4.20
N LYS A 252 11.36 24.52 -4.95
CA LYS A 252 12.17 25.06 -6.03
C LYS A 252 11.30 25.32 -7.27
N PRO A 253 11.57 26.37 -8.06
CA PRO A 253 10.79 26.69 -9.26
C PRO A 253 10.70 25.54 -10.28
N GLU A 254 11.72 24.70 -10.36
CA GLU A 254 11.77 23.52 -11.24
C GLU A 254 10.74 22.41 -10.88
N ASN A 255 10.18 22.47 -9.67
CA ASN A 255 9.27 21.46 -9.11
C ASN A 255 7.89 22.02 -8.74
N PHE A 256 7.58 23.24 -9.21
CA PHE A 256 6.28 23.87 -8.96
C PHE A 256 5.12 23.11 -9.60
N ASP A 257 5.37 22.36 -10.67
CA ASP A 257 4.40 21.46 -11.28
C ASP A 257 3.88 20.41 -10.28
N ALA A 258 4.79 19.72 -9.58
CA ALA A 258 4.45 18.76 -8.53
C ALA A 258 3.70 19.43 -7.37
N LEU A 259 4.17 20.61 -6.94
CA LEU A 259 3.54 21.37 -5.86
C LEU A 259 2.11 21.82 -6.21
N ILE A 260 1.89 22.31 -7.44
CA ILE A 260 0.56 22.70 -7.94
C ILE A 260 -0.38 21.50 -7.94
N LEU A 261 0.08 20.32 -8.31
CA LEU A 261 -0.74 19.10 -8.27
C LEU A 261 -1.07 18.68 -6.84
N ILE A 262 -0.12 18.75 -5.90
CA ILE A 262 -0.36 18.45 -4.48
C ILE A 262 -1.39 19.42 -3.89
N VAL A 263 -1.23 20.72 -4.14
CA VAL A 263 -2.18 21.75 -3.70
C VAL A 263 -3.54 21.57 -4.35
N GLY A 264 -3.58 21.31 -5.67
CA GLY A 264 -4.81 21.02 -6.41
C GLY A 264 -5.54 19.78 -5.89
N PHE A 265 -4.80 18.73 -5.53
CA PHE A 265 -5.36 17.56 -4.86
C PHE A 265 -5.97 17.91 -3.50
N GLY A 266 -5.30 18.74 -2.70
CA GLY A 266 -5.82 19.22 -1.42
C GLY A 266 -7.10 20.05 -1.55
N ILE A 267 -7.14 20.97 -2.52
CA ILE A 267 -8.32 21.80 -2.81
C ILE A 267 -9.50 20.92 -3.24
N THR A 268 -9.26 19.96 -4.14
CA THR A 268 -10.31 19.04 -4.62
C THR A 268 -10.81 18.13 -3.50
N MET A 269 -9.92 17.62 -2.64
CA MET A 269 -10.30 16.86 -1.44
C MET A 269 -11.13 17.70 -0.46
N ALA A 270 -10.73 18.95 -0.21
CA ALA A 270 -11.46 19.87 0.67
C ALA A 270 -12.85 20.18 0.13
N LEU A 271 -12.98 20.36 -1.19
CA LEU A 271 -14.28 20.55 -1.85
C LEU A 271 -15.16 19.31 -1.71
N SER A 272 -14.63 18.12 -1.98
CA SER A 272 -15.31 16.84 -1.83
C SER A 272 -15.77 16.61 -0.38
N SER A 273 -14.90 16.89 0.59
CA SER A 273 -15.22 16.78 2.02
C SER A 273 -16.34 17.74 2.42
N LYS A 274 -16.31 19.00 1.94
CA LYS A 274 -17.40 19.97 2.19
C LYS A 274 -18.73 19.54 1.60
N LEU A 275 -18.72 18.96 0.39
CA LEU A 275 -19.93 18.40 -0.20
C LEU A 275 -20.49 17.30 0.71
N ASN A 276 -19.68 16.31 1.08
CA ASN A 276 -20.12 15.20 1.93
C ASN A 276 -20.48 15.60 3.38
N GLN A 277 -19.96 16.70 3.93
CA GLN A 277 -20.27 17.16 5.29
C GLN A 277 -21.68 17.75 5.44
N GLY A 278 -22.30 18.20 4.34
CA GLY A 278 -23.64 18.80 4.35
C GLY A 278 -24.75 17.89 4.88
N THR A 279 -24.50 16.59 5.01
CA THR A 279 -25.44 15.61 5.54
C THR A 279 -25.26 15.29 7.04
N MET A 280 -24.17 15.75 7.69
CA MET A 280 -23.79 15.34 9.06
C MET A 280 -24.01 16.39 10.16
N ALA A 281 -24.30 17.65 9.82
CA ALA A 281 -24.35 18.74 10.80
C ALA A 281 -25.67 19.51 10.75
N LYS A 282 -26.58 19.23 11.68
CA LYS A 282 -27.52 20.25 12.15
C LYS A 282 -26.70 21.26 12.97
N LYS A 283 -26.80 22.53 12.59
CA LYS A 283 -25.88 23.62 12.98
C LYS A 283 -25.98 24.03 14.45
N ASP A 284 -26.98 23.56 15.18
CA ASP A 284 -27.42 24.17 16.45
C ASP A 284 -27.59 23.20 17.65
N GLU A 285 -27.15 21.94 17.55
CA GLU A 285 -27.15 21.00 18.69
C GLU A 285 -25.78 20.98 19.40
N PRO A 286 -25.73 20.95 20.75
CA PRO A 286 -24.49 20.74 21.48
C PRO A 286 -23.97 19.33 21.15
N MET A 287 -22.90 19.28 20.37
CA MET A 287 -22.27 18.01 20.01
C MET A 287 -21.44 17.49 21.19
N ASP A 288 -21.61 16.22 21.52
CA ASP A 288 -20.72 15.49 22.42
C ASP A 288 -19.25 15.61 21.99
N GLU A 289 -18.34 15.59 22.96
CA GLU A 289 -16.89 15.78 22.74
C GLU A 289 -16.34 14.84 21.66
N ASN A 290 -16.71 13.55 21.71
CA ASN A 290 -16.30 12.55 20.73
C ASN A 290 -16.78 12.88 19.30
N GLN A 291 -17.94 13.52 19.15
CA GLN A 291 -18.48 13.89 17.85
C GLN A 291 -17.88 15.18 17.31
N ARG A 292 -17.58 16.16 18.18
CA ARG A 292 -16.80 17.35 17.80
C ARG A 292 -15.42 16.96 17.30
N VAL A 293 -14.72 16.09 18.03
CA VAL A 293 -13.41 15.59 17.61
C VAL A 293 -13.51 14.90 16.25
N MET A 294 -14.52 14.05 16.02
CA MET A 294 -14.72 13.41 14.71
C MET A 294 -15.02 14.42 13.60
N GLN A 295 -15.86 15.43 13.85
CA GLN A 295 -16.20 16.46 12.85
C GLN A 295 -15.01 17.37 12.53
N ASP A 296 -14.26 17.79 13.56
CA ASP A 296 -13.10 18.64 13.37
C ASP A 296 -11.97 17.83 12.69
N THR A 297 -11.79 16.56 13.04
CA THR A 297 -10.88 15.65 12.32
C THR A 297 -11.24 15.56 10.82
N MET A 298 -12.54 15.45 10.47
CA MET A 298 -12.98 15.40 9.07
C MET A 298 -12.69 16.69 8.28
N LYS A 299 -12.68 17.86 8.95
CA LYS A 299 -12.31 19.15 8.34
C LYS A 299 -10.80 19.26 8.11
N PHE A 300 -9.99 18.75 9.05
CA PHE A 300 -8.54 18.80 8.95
C PHE A 300 -7.94 17.69 8.09
N MET A 301 -8.64 16.57 7.88
CA MET A 301 -8.14 15.41 7.14
C MET A 301 -7.56 15.75 5.75
N PRO A 302 -8.22 16.56 4.89
CA PRO A 302 -7.64 16.97 3.61
C PRO A 302 -6.31 17.73 3.77
N VAL A 303 -6.21 18.63 4.75
CA VAL A 303 -4.99 19.44 4.98
C VAL A 303 -3.85 18.55 5.46
N VAL A 304 -4.12 17.65 6.40
CA VAL A 304 -3.13 16.69 6.90
C VAL A 304 -2.65 15.77 5.77
N LEU A 305 -3.58 15.19 5.00
CA LEU A 305 -3.23 14.29 3.90
C LEU A 305 -2.41 14.99 2.81
N THR A 306 -2.78 16.22 2.44
CA THR A 306 -2.00 17.05 1.51
C THR A 306 -0.63 17.41 2.08
N GLY A 307 -0.55 17.74 3.37
CA GLY A 307 0.72 17.95 4.06
C GLY A 307 1.61 16.70 4.04
N THR A 308 1.05 15.51 4.17
CA THR A 308 1.79 14.25 4.08
C THR A 308 2.47 14.07 2.72
N PHE A 309 1.82 14.46 1.61
CA PHE A 309 2.40 14.37 0.27
C PHE A 309 3.56 15.34 0.02
N PHE A 310 3.75 16.34 0.88
CA PHE A 310 4.98 17.12 0.88
C PHE A 310 6.20 16.28 1.30
N PHE A 311 5.99 15.23 2.13
CA PHE A 311 7.08 14.41 2.68
C PHE A 311 7.18 13.02 2.03
N ILE A 312 6.11 12.52 1.42
CA ILE A 312 6.13 11.21 0.73
C ILE A 312 6.63 11.38 -0.71
N PRO A 313 7.65 10.61 -1.13
CA PRO A 313 8.15 10.64 -2.51
C PRO A 313 7.14 9.98 -3.44
N LEU A 314 6.35 10.81 -4.15
CA LEU A 314 5.41 10.35 -5.16
C LEU A 314 5.84 10.82 -6.54
N PRO A 315 5.81 9.95 -7.56
CA PRO A 315 6.01 10.38 -8.94
C PRO A 315 4.93 11.35 -9.39
N VAL A 316 5.30 12.34 -10.20
CA VAL A 316 4.37 13.37 -10.69
C VAL A 316 3.22 12.76 -11.52
N GLY A 317 3.44 11.69 -12.27
CA GLY A 317 2.39 10.96 -12.98
C GLY A 317 1.33 10.37 -12.05
N VAL A 318 1.72 9.93 -10.85
CA VAL A 318 0.77 9.48 -9.81
C VAL A 318 -0.01 10.66 -9.24
N LEU A 319 0.63 11.82 -9.06
CA LEU A 319 -0.04 13.07 -8.64
C LEU A 319 -1.06 13.55 -9.67
N LEU A 320 -0.72 13.51 -10.96
CA LEU A 320 -1.64 13.78 -12.06
C LEU A 320 -2.86 12.86 -12.00
N TYR A 321 -2.63 11.54 -11.89
CA TYR A 321 -3.70 10.57 -11.70
C TYR A 321 -4.58 10.94 -10.50
N MET A 322 -3.99 11.21 -9.33
CA MET A 322 -4.74 11.51 -8.11
C MET A 322 -5.62 12.74 -8.26
N VAL A 323 -5.13 13.83 -8.86
CA VAL A 323 -5.91 15.05 -9.11
C VAL A 323 -7.08 14.75 -10.05
N VAL A 324 -6.82 14.16 -11.21
CA VAL A 324 -7.86 13.84 -12.22
C VAL A 324 -8.92 12.91 -11.62
N SER A 325 -8.46 11.87 -10.93
CA SER A 325 -9.28 10.87 -10.25
C SER A 325 -10.18 11.52 -9.18
N ASN A 326 -9.63 12.45 -8.40
CA ASN A 326 -10.38 13.17 -7.37
C ASN A 326 -11.36 14.20 -7.95
N ILE A 327 -11.04 14.84 -9.07
CA ILE A 327 -11.97 15.73 -9.79
C ILE A 327 -13.20 14.94 -10.24
N ILE A 328 -12.99 13.79 -10.91
CA ILE A 328 -14.10 12.92 -11.36
C ILE A 328 -14.92 12.42 -10.16
N GLN A 329 -14.25 12.02 -9.08
CA GLN A 329 -14.91 11.59 -7.85
C GLN A 329 -15.76 12.71 -7.24
N THR A 330 -15.22 13.92 -7.13
CA THR A 330 -15.94 15.09 -6.61
C THR A 330 -17.17 15.40 -7.47
N PHE A 331 -17.00 15.33 -8.80
CA PHE A 331 -18.10 15.51 -9.74
C PHE A 331 -19.18 14.43 -9.58
N GLN A 332 -18.79 13.16 -9.44
CA GLN A 332 -19.70 12.05 -9.17
C GLN A 332 -20.47 12.26 -7.85
N THR A 333 -19.77 12.60 -6.76
CA THR A 333 -20.38 12.90 -5.46
C THR A 333 -21.36 14.06 -5.56
N TRP A 334 -20.98 15.13 -6.25
CA TRP A 334 -21.86 16.28 -6.48
C TRP A 334 -23.16 15.90 -7.22
N ILE A 335 -23.08 15.03 -8.23
CA ILE A 335 -24.28 14.49 -8.92
C ILE A 335 -25.14 13.66 -7.96
N LEU A 336 -24.52 12.77 -7.17
CA LEU A 336 -25.24 11.86 -6.27
C LEU A 336 -25.91 12.58 -5.11
N MET A 337 -25.30 13.64 -4.60
CA MET A 337 -25.88 14.45 -3.52
C MET A 337 -27.09 15.27 -3.96
N ARG A 338 -27.30 15.46 -5.26
CA ARG A 338 -28.53 16.04 -5.80
C ARG A 338 -29.70 15.06 -5.81
N LYS A 339 -29.45 13.76 -5.63
CA LYS A 339 -30.53 12.76 -5.48
C LYS A 339 -31.08 12.81 -4.06
N PRO A 340 -32.40 12.68 -3.87
CA PRO A 340 -32.99 12.64 -2.53
C PRO A 340 -32.38 11.49 -1.74
N ALA A 341 -32.01 11.78 -0.50
CA ALA A 341 -31.36 10.80 0.35
C ALA A 341 -32.34 9.63 0.62
N PRO A 342 -31.86 8.38 0.67
CA PRO A 342 -32.72 7.21 0.82
C PRO A 342 -33.47 7.25 2.16
N ALA A 343 -34.76 6.90 2.15
CA ALA A 343 -35.59 6.89 3.35
C ALA A 343 -35.03 5.95 4.43
N ILE A 344 -35.07 6.39 5.69
CA ILE A 344 -34.67 5.61 6.86
C ILE A 344 -35.89 5.27 7.73
N ILE A 345 -35.87 4.09 8.33
CA ILE A 345 -36.82 3.61 9.32
C ILE A 345 -36.37 4.15 10.68
N ASN A 346 -37.20 4.99 11.29
CA ASN A 346 -37.01 5.37 12.69
C ASN A 346 -37.39 4.17 13.58
N VAL A 347 -36.47 3.76 14.45
CA VAL A 347 -36.67 2.64 15.39
C VAL A 347 -37.04 3.14 16.78
N MET A 348 -37.12 4.46 16.94
CA MET A 348 -37.70 5.09 18.10
C MET A 348 -39.22 5.08 17.89
N ASP A 349 -39.88 4.06 18.41
CA ASP A 349 -41.33 4.10 18.60
C ASP A 349 -41.59 5.14 19.71
N ASP A 350 -42.39 6.18 19.41
CA ASP A 350 -42.67 7.29 20.32
C ASP A 350 -43.34 6.84 21.65
N ASP A 351 -43.81 5.58 21.71
CA ASP A 351 -44.51 4.98 22.85
C ASP A 351 -43.65 4.04 23.75
N GLU A 352 -42.37 3.79 23.44
CA GLU A 352 -41.53 2.94 24.33
C GLU A 352 -41.10 3.75 25.57
N PRO A 353 -41.48 3.34 26.80
CA PRO A 353 -41.22 4.12 28.00
C PRO A 353 -39.72 4.32 28.22
N THR A 354 -39.31 5.56 28.49
CA THR A 354 -37.94 5.89 28.91
C THR A 354 -37.55 4.97 30.07
N PRO A 355 -36.36 4.32 30.01
CA PRO A 355 -35.89 3.50 31.13
C PRO A 355 -35.91 4.34 32.41
N PRO A 356 -36.47 3.83 33.52
CA PRO A 356 -36.52 4.60 34.74
C PRO A 356 -35.11 4.94 35.21
N ALA A 357 -34.80 6.24 35.28
CA ALA A 357 -33.54 6.74 35.79
C ALA A 357 -33.26 6.15 37.18
N GLY A 358 -32.13 5.46 37.33
CA GLY A 358 -31.55 5.17 38.64
C GLY A 358 -31.96 3.90 39.37
N LYS A 359 -32.49 2.85 38.73
CA LYS A 359 -32.53 1.51 39.36
C LYS A 359 -31.59 0.55 38.65
N LYS A 360 -30.44 0.25 39.29
CA LYS A 360 -29.68 -0.98 39.04
C LYS A 360 -30.69 -2.13 38.93
N ARG A 361 -30.93 -2.63 37.73
CA ARG A 361 -31.83 -3.76 37.50
C ARG A 361 -31.30 -4.94 38.31
N LYS A 362 -31.96 -5.26 39.42
CA LYS A 362 -31.78 -6.56 40.08
C LYS A 362 -32.15 -7.62 39.05
N LYS A 363 -31.21 -8.50 38.75
CA LYS A 363 -31.39 -9.71 37.94
C LYS A 363 -32.73 -10.36 38.30
N SER A 364 -33.63 -10.44 37.33
CA SER A 364 -34.93 -11.11 37.47
C SER A 364 -34.71 -12.62 37.46
N GLU A 365 -34.58 -13.22 38.64
CA GLU A 365 -34.87 -14.65 38.86
C GLU A 365 -36.39 -14.86 38.77
N ALA A 366 -36.90 -15.23 37.59
CA ALA A 366 -38.26 -15.75 37.45
C ALA A 366 -38.42 -16.52 36.13
N ALA A 367 -37.76 -17.67 36.02
CA ALA A 367 -38.12 -18.73 35.08
C ALA A 367 -37.58 -20.08 35.58
N ALA A 368 -37.99 -20.48 36.78
CA ALA A 368 -37.76 -21.84 37.28
C ALA A 368 -39.01 -22.28 38.05
N LYS A 369 -39.91 -22.99 37.35
CA LYS A 369 -40.75 -24.11 37.82
C LYS A 369 -41.87 -24.32 36.81
N THR A 370 -41.67 -25.23 35.88
CA THR A 370 -42.55 -26.36 35.51
C THR A 370 -42.04 -26.95 34.20
N SER A 371 -41.24 -28.02 34.30
CA SER A 371 -41.29 -29.18 33.39
C SER A 371 -40.12 -30.09 33.76
N ASN A 372 -40.44 -31.21 34.40
CA ASN A 372 -39.54 -32.34 34.50
C ASN A 372 -40.17 -33.46 33.68
N ASN A 373 -39.72 -33.65 32.44
CA ASN A 373 -39.52 -35.00 31.89
C ASN A 373 -38.72 -34.96 30.58
N GLY A 374 -37.67 -35.79 30.53
CA GLY A 374 -37.18 -36.36 29.27
C GLY A 374 -36.06 -35.63 28.53
N SER A 375 -34.84 -36.11 28.77
CA SER A 375 -33.84 -36.43 27.75
C SER A 375 -32.92 -35.32 27.19
N LYS A 376 -31.61 -35.61 27.32
CA LYS A 376 -30.42 -35.08 26.62
C LYS A 376 -29.85 -33.73 27.09
N THR A 377 -29.03 -33.88 28.12
CA THR A 377 -27.89 -33.04 28.52
C THR A 377 -26.97 -32.63 27.38
N GLN A 378 -26.78 -31.31 27.19
CA GLN A 378 -25.44 -30.72 27.04
C GLN A 378 -25.53 -29.18 27.25
N ASP A 379 -25.54 -28.75 28.51
CA ASP A 379 -25.04 -27.43 28.91
C ASP A 379 -23.71 -27.69 29.62
N ASP A 380 -22.64 -27.03 29.14
CA ASP A 380 -21.46 -26.63 29.91
C ASP A 380 -20.43 -25.99 28.96
N ASN A 381 -20.72 -24.77 28.51
CA ASN A 381 -19.72 -23.88 27.92
C ASN A 381 -20.25 -22.44 27.96
N VAL A 382 -19.85 -21.67 28.97
CA VAL A 382 -19.11 -20.38 28.88
C VAL A 382 -18.84 -19.90 30.32
N VAL A 383 -18.17 -20.73 31.13
CA VAL A 383 -17.33 -20.29 32.26
C VAL A 383 -16.14 -21.24 32.30
N SER A 384 -15.39 -21.30 31.19
CA SER A 384 -14.16 -22.08 31.08
C SER A 384 -13.13 -21.46 30.13
N LEU A 385 -13.42 -20.29 29.53
CA LEU A 385 -12.58 -19.71 28.49
C LEU A 385 -11.51 -18.71 28.97
N THR A 386 -11.50 -18.35 30.26
CA THR A 386 -10.45 -17.50 30.86
C THR A 386 -9.45 -18.26 31.73
N LYS A 387 -9.73 -19.50 32.17
CA LYS A 387 -8.71 -20.38 32.79
C LYS A 387 -8.10 -21.42 31.85
N LYS A 388 -8.71 -21.66 30.67
CA LYS A 388 -8.18 -22.60 29.66
C LYS A 388 -7.22 -21.95 28.65
N LYS A 389 -7.10 -20.62 28.63
CA LYS A 389 -6.10 -19.90 27.81
C LYS A 389 -4.72 -19.81 28.48
N GLU A 390 -4.65 -19.78 29.82
CA GLU A 390 -3.36 -19.82 30.52
C GLU A 390 -2.78 -21.25 30.62
N ALA A 391 -3.61 -22.28 30.72
CA ALA A 391 -3.14 -23.67 30.72
C ALA A 391 -2.67 -24.18 29.35
N ASN A 392 -3.19 -23.63 28.24
CA ASN A 392 -2.73 -23.98 26.90
C ASN A 392 -1.44 -23.25 26.49
N ASN A 393 -1.19 -22.05 27.02
CA ASN A 393 0.07 -21.35 26.78
C ASN A 393 1.25 -21.97 27.55
N LEU A 394 1.02 -22.64 28.69
CA LEU A 394 2.08 -23.37 29.40
C LEU A 394 2.42 -24.73 28.74
N LYS A 395 1.42 -25.46 28.22
CA LYS A 395 1.68 -26.75 27.54
C LYS A 395 2.35 -26.59 26.16
N ILE A 396 2.07 -25.51 25.44
CA ILE A 396 2.72 -25.21 24.15
C ILE A 396 4.16 -24.71 24.35
N ALA A 397 4.47 -24.10 25.51
CA ALA A 397 5.84 -23.74 25.88
C ALA A 397 6.70 -24.96 26.30
N GLU A 398 6.10 -25.96 26.98
CA GLU A 398 6.81 -27.21 27.33
C GLU A 398 7.02 -28.16 26.13
N GLU A 399 6.05 -28.30 25.21
CA GLU A 399 6.23 -29.09 23.98
C GLU A 399 7.19 -28.44 22.96
N GLY A 400 7.37 -27.11 23.04
CA GLY A 400 8.38 -26.38 22.26
C GLY A 400 9.80 -26.62 22.78
N ALA A 401 9.99 -26.66 24.10
CA ALA A 401 11.28 -26.90 24.73
C ALA A 401 11.79 -28.35 24.57
N GLU A 402 10.90 -29.35 24.55
CA GLU A 402 11.28 -30.75 24.28
C GLU A 402 11.65 -30.99 22.81
N LYS A 403 11.05 -30.26 21.86
CA LYS A 403 11.41 -30.38 20.43
C LYS A 403 12.73 -29.67 20.09
N GLU A 404 13.08 -28.58 20.77
CA GLU A 404 14.39 -27.93 20.62
C GLU A 404 15.55 -28.73 21.25
N ALA A 405 15.32 -29.40 22.39
CA ALA A 405 16.32 -30.27 23.03
C ALA A 405 16.62 -31.55 22.24
N THR A 406 15.63 -32.10 21.53
CA THR A 406 15.77 -33.35 20.73
C THR A 406 16.45 -33.12 19.37
N ILE A 407 16.33 -31.90 18.80
CA ILE A 407 16.98 -31.53 17.53
C ILE A 407 18.44 -31.10 17.75
N SER A 408 18.75 -30.49 18.90
CA SER A 408 20.13 -30.14 19.32
C SER A 408 21.02 -31.39 19.57
N THR A 409 20.45 -32.47 20.11
CA THR A 409 21.17 -33.74 20.35
C THR A 409 21.31 -34.63 19.10
N ALA A 410 20.43 -34.48 18.10
CA ALA A 410 20.55 -35.18 16.82
C ALA A 410 21.67 -34.61 15.91
N ASN A 411 21.93 -33.30 15.99
CA ASN A 411 22.98 -32.63 15.20
C ASN A 411 24.40 -32.85 15.76
N SER A 412 24.59 -33.03 17.07
CA SER A 412 25.92 -33.32 17.62
C SER A 412 26.39 -34.78 17.41
N SER A 413 25.46 -35.73 17.21
CA SER A 413 25.78 -37.15 16.96
C SER A 413 26.14 -37.46 15.48
N SER A 414 25.62 -36.65 14.55
CA SER A 414 25.90 -36.76 13.11
C SER A 414 27.22 -36.07 12.73
N GLU A 415 27.64 -35.05 13.47
CA GLU A 415 28.94 -34.39 13.32
C GLU A 415 30.12 -35.26 13.84
N LYS A 416 29.92 -36.05 14.90
CA LYS A 416 30.92 -37.00 15.43
C LYS A 416 31.13 -38.24 14.55
N LYS A 417 30.12 -38.67 13.77
CA LYS A 417 30.24 -39.78 12.81
C LYS A 417 30.85 -39.37 11.47
N ARG A 418 30.70 -38.10 11.04
CA ARG A 418 31.30 -37.60 9.78
C ARG A 418 32.80 -37.31 9.92
N ASN A 419 33.26 -36.87 11.10
CA ASN A 419 34.69 -36.64 11.36
C ASN A 419 35.52 -37.92 11.60
N ARG A 420 34.90 -39.08 11.86
CA ARG A 420 35.63 -40.37 11.92
C ARG A 420 35.86 -41.03 10.56
N LYS A 421 35.15 -40.61 9.49
CA LYS A 421 35.33 -41.14 8.12
C LYS A 421 36.35 -40.40 7.26
N LYS A 422 36.87 -39.24 7.73
CA LYS A 422 37.91 -38.44 7.06
C LYS A 422 39.34 -38.65 7.59
N LYS A 423 39.54 -39.56 8.54
CA LYS A 423 40.88 -39.96 9.07
C LYS A 423 41.35 -41.36 8.63
N LYS A 424 40.62 -42.00 7.70
CA LYS A 424 40.98 -43.27 7.04
C LYS A 424 40.64 -43.20 5.55
N LYS A 425 41.26 -42.29 4.82
CA LYS A 425 41.49 -42.39 3.38
C LYS A 425 42.64 -41.49 2.99
#